data_AF-A0A3D3JY39-F1
#
_entry.id   AF-A0A3D3JY39-F1
#
_cell.length_a   1.000
_cell.length_b   1.000
_cell.length_c   1.000
_cell.angle_alpha   90.00
_cell.angle_beta   90.00
_cell.angle_gamma   90.00
#
_symmetry.space_group_name_H-M   'P 1'
#
loop_
_entity.id
_entity.type
_entity.pdbx_description
1 polymer ?
#
loop_
_entity_poly.entity_id
_entity_poly.type
_entity_poly.pdbx_seq_one_letter_code
_entity_poly.pdbx_strand_id
1 'polypeptide(L)'
;DNRRLYPDEWEMIRTNLYAQAQGIRAPDRQSYTGTLWYRTEVELTAEEAAGAHIRFPGIFNESYAYINGDQVAKRENYKVMWWHNDYGFEWDVDTAGKLKAGKNVIIVRCINPHHFGGIFRRPFLYKPVGEE
;
A
#
# COMPACT_ATOMS: atom_id res chain seq x y z
N ASP A 1 -12.87 17.37 11.11
CA ASP A 1 -11.92 16.73 10.18
C ASP A 1 -10.81 17.72 9.88
N ASN A 2 -9.71 17.63 10.64
CA ASN A 2 -8.58 18.56 10.56
C ASN A 2 -7.39 17.97 9.78
N ARG A 3 -7.47 16.72 9.30
CA ARG A 3 -6.37 16.01 8.63
C ARG A 3 -5.79 16.74 7.43
N ARG A 4 -6.61 17.55 6.76
CA ARG A 4 -6.19 18.46 5.69
C ARG A 4 -5.19 19.56 6.11
N LEU A 5 -5.01 19.80 7.41
CA LEU A 5 -4.18 20.88 7.96
C LEU A 5 -2.78 20.40 8.39
N TYR A 6 -2.53 19.08 8.43
CA TYR A 6 -1.26 18.48 8.82
C TYR A 6 -0.91 17.30 7.88
N PRO A 7 -0.63 17.55 6.60
CA PRO A 7 -0.49 16.51 5.58
C PRO A 7 0.79 15.66 5.70
N ASP A 8 1.67 15.97 6.65
CA ASP A 8 3.01 15.42 6.82
C ASP A 8 3.21 14.66 8.16
N GLU A 9 2.18 14.57 9.00
CA GLU A 9 2.23 13.80 10.24
C GLU A 9 1.84 12.33 10.03
N TRP A 10 2.51 11.44 10.77
CA TRP A 10 2.12 10.03 10.83
C TRP A 10 0.88 9.85 11.70
N GLU A 11 -0.14 9.18 11.16
CA GLU A 11 -1.32 8.80 11.91
C GLU A 11 -1.81 7.40 11.55
N MET A 12 -2.60 6.80 12.45
CA MET A 12 -3.27 5.53 12.16
C MET A 12 -4.47 5.76 11.24
N ILE A 13 -4.38 5.20 10.03
CA ILE A 13 -5.47 5.23 9.05
C ILE A 13 -5.94 3.83 8.69
N ARG A 14 -7.17 3.75 8.19
CA ARG A 14 -7.74 2.51 7.70
C ARG A 14 -7.15 2.16 6.34
N THR A 15 -7.02 0.87 6.07
CA THR A 15 -6.61 0.30 4.77
C THR A 15 -7.76 -0.38 4.03
N ASN A 16 -8.98 -0.26 4.53
CA ASN A 16 -10.21 -0.73 3.87
C ASN A 16 -11.05 0.43 3.30
N LEU A 17 -10.46 1.62 3.21
CA LEU A 17 -11.09 2.84 2.69
C LEU A 17 -10.01 3.76 2.13
N TYR A 18 -10.20 4.31 0.93
CA TYR A 18 -9.20 5.20 0.30
C TYR A 18 -9.00 6.50 1.11
N ALA A 19 -7.83 7.13 0.96
CA ALA A 19 -7.37 8.20 1.84
C ALA A 19 -8.35 9.40 1.91
N GLN A 20 -8.91 9.80 0.77
CA GLN A 20 -9.81 10.96 0.67
C GLN A 20 -11.14 10.75 1.39
N ALA A 21 -11.66 9.53 1.44
CA ALA A 21 -12.87 9.20 2.21
C ALA A 21 -12.62 9.21 3.72
N GLN A 22 -11.36 9.22 4.16
CA GLN A 22 -10.96 9.35 5.56
C GLN A 22 -10.61 10.78 5.98
N GLY A 23 -10.76 11.76 5.07
CA GLY A 23 -10.45 13.18 5.35
C GLY A 23 -9.05 13.63 4.94
N ILE A 24 -8.20 12.74 4.42
CA ILE A 24 -6.88 13.10 3.87
C ILE A 24 -7.10 13.77 2.51
N ARG A 25 -7.11 15.10 2.53
CA ARG A 25 -7.50 15.98 1.43
C ARG A 25 -6.59 17.19 1.40
N ALA A 26 -6.55 17.88 0.27
CA ALA A 26 -5.95 19.20 0.20
C ALA A 26 -6.74 20.20 1.08
N PRO A 27 -6.15 21.35 1.48
CA PRO A 27 -6.81 22.35 2.32
C PRO A 27 -8.14 22.86 1.75
N ASP A 28 -8.25 22.93 0.42
CA ASP A 28 -9.46 23.29 -0.34
C ASP A 28 -10.52 22.17 -0.40
N ARG A 29 -10.28 21.05 0.29
CA ARG A 29 -11.10 19.83 0.35
C ARG A 29 -11.12 19.01 -0.94
N GLN A 30 -10.31 19.35 -1.93
CA GLN A 30 -10.08 18.49 -3.08
C GLN A 30 -9.29 17.24 -2.67
N SER A 31 -9.23 16.27 -3.59
CA SER A 31 -8.41 15.09 -3.39
C SER A 31 -6.96 15.49 -3.12
N TYR A 32 -6.37 14.94 -2.05
CA TYR A 32 -4.94 15.14 -1.80
C TYR A 32 -4.13 14.56 -2.96
N THR A 33 -3.30 15.38 -3.61
CA THR A 33 -2.31 14.95 -4.60
C THR A 33 -0.91 14.98 -3.99
N GLY A 34 -0.07 14.01 -4.33
CA GLY A 34 1.24 13.85 -3.70
C GLY A 34 1.53 12.41 -3.32
N THR A 35 2.31 12.22 -2.26
CA THR A 35 2.76 10.88 -1.85
C THR A 35 2.09 10.46 -0.55
N LEU A 36 1.45 9.30 -0.56
CA LEU A 36 0.93 8.65 0.63
C LEU A 36 1.92 7.57 1.08
N TRP A 37 2.37 7.68 2.32
CA TRP A 37 3.24 6.69 2.95
C TRP A 37 2.46 5.86 3.97
N TYR A 38 2.63 4.55 3.90
CA TYR A 38 2.11 3.59 4.87
C TYR A 38 3.28 2.85 5.50
N ARG A 39 3.19 2.59 6.80
CA ARG A 39 4.17 1.81 7.55
C ARG A 39 3.44 0.86 8.48
N THR A 40 3.88 -0.39 8.51
CA THR A 40 3.44 -1.36 9.53
C THR A 40 4.61 -2.21 9.98
N GLU A 41 4.51 -2.72 11.20
CA GLU A 41 5.42 -3.73 11.73
C GLU A 41 4.65 -5.05 11.85
N VAL A 42 5.32 -6.16 11.55
CA VAL A 42 4.77 -7.51 11.73
C VAL A 42 5.82 -8.38 12.39
N GLU A 43 5.38 -9.24 13.31
CA GLU A 43 6.20 -10.29 13.90
C GLU A 43 5.88 -11.60 13.18
N LEU A 44 6.89 -12.29 12.67
CA LEU A 44 6.72 -13.52 11.89
C LEU A 44 7.58 -14.65 12.45
N THR A 45 7.06 -15.88 12.43
CA THR A 45 7.89 -17.07 12.57
C THR A 45 8.77 -17.27 11.33
N ALA A 46 9.81 -18.10 11.45
CA ALA A 46 10.63 -18.49 10.30
C ALA A 46 9.80 -19.15 9.20
N GLU A 47 8.79 -19.94 9.59
CA GLU A 47 7.87 -20.55 8.66
C GLU A 47 7.02 -19.50 7.95
N GLU A 48 6.37 -18.57 8.64
CA GLU A 48 5.54 -17.53 8.01
C GLU A 48 6.32 -16.61 7.09
N ALA A 49 7.58 -16.30 7.43
CA ALA A 49 8.43 -15.45 6.59
C ALA A 49 8.87 -16.16 5.29
N ALA A 50 9.08 -17.48 5.33
CA ALA A 50 9.59 -18.24 4.20
C ALA A 50 8.57 -18.30 3.04
N GLY A 51 8.93 -17.72 1.90
CA GLY A 51 8.14 -17.77 0.67
C GLY A 51 6.83 -17.00 0.71
N ALA A 52 6.65 -16.08 1.65
CA ALA A 52 5.44 -15.27 1.72
C ALA A 52 5.40 -14.19 0.63
N HIS A 53 4.19 -13.86 0.21
CA HIS A 53 3.84 -12.74 -0.66
C HIS A 53 2.96 -11.75 0.10
N ILE A 54 2.94 -10.50 -0.34
CA ILE A 54 1.96 -9.50 0.11
C ILE A 54 0.93 -9.32 -1.01
N ARG A 55 -0.35 -9.60 -0.71
CA ARG A 55 -1.45 -9.24 -1.59
C ARG A 55 -1.98 -7.87 -1.19
N PHE A 56 -2.06 -6.96 -2.14
CA PHE A 56 -2.85 -5.73 -2.08
C PHE A 56 -4.10 -5.92 -2.95
N PRO A 57 -5.26 -6.25 -2.38
CA PRO A 57 -6.47 -6.46 -3.17
C PRO A 57 -7.04 -5.16 -3.76
N GLY A 58 -6.56 -4.01 -3.31
CA GLY A 58 -7.07 -2.72 -3.74
C GLY A 58 -6.14 -1.61 -3.30
N ILE A 59 -5.31 -1.16 -4.25
CA ILE A 59 -4.44 -0.01 -4.10
C ILE A 59 -4.54 0.85 -5.36
N PHE A 60 -4.65 2.17 -5.18
CA PHE A 60 -4.63 3.11 -6.31
C PHE A 60 -3.21 3.49 -6.70
N ASN A 61 -3.05 3.83 -7.98
CA ASN A 61 -1.87 4.48 -8.53
C ASN A 61 -0.57 3.66 -8.52
N GLU A 62 0.47 4.29 -9.08
CA GLU A 62 1.83 3.81 -9.01
C GLU A 62 2.26 3.69 -7.54
N SER A 63 2.79 2.51 -7.20
CA SER A 63 3.08 2.15 -5.81
C SER A 63 4.40 1.39 -5.70
N TYR A 64 5.04 1.52 -4.55
CA TYR A 64 6.33 0.92 -4.23
C TYR A 64 6.22 0.23 -2.88
N ALA A 65 6.77 -0.97 -2.77
CA ALA A 65 6.80 -1.75 -1.54
C ALA A 65 8.25 -1.91 -1.08
N TYR A 66 8.47 -1.71 0.22
CA TYR A 66 9.76 -1.87 0.86
C TYR A 66 9.62 -2.79 2.07
N ILE A 67 10.59 -3.67 2.27
CA ILE A 67 10.68 -4.58 3.39
C ILE A 67 12.04 -4.38 4.04
N ASN A 68 12.05 -4.08 5.34
CA ASN A 68 13.27 -3.91 6.14
C ASN A 68 14.28 -2.90 5.55
N GLY A 69 13.80 -1.91 4.80
CA GLY A 69 14.61 -0.86 4.16
C GLY A 69 14.88 -1.09 2.67
N ASP A 70 14.70 -2.31 2.17
CA ASP A 70 14.93 -2.64 0.75
C ASP A 70 13.65 -2.49 -0.06
N GLN A 71 13.73 -1.88 -1.25
CA GLN A 71 12.63 -1.91 -2.20
C GLN A 71 12.50 -3.33 -2.80
N VAL A 72 11.32 -3.93 -2.68
CA VAL A 72 11.07 -5.30 -3.18
C VAL A 72 10.20 -5.34 -4.42
N ALA A 73 9.34 -4.34 -4.63
CA ALA A 73 8.48 -4.29 -5.79
C ALA A 73 8.05 -2.87 -6.16
N LYS A 74 7.72 -2.71 -7.43
CA LYS A 74 7.11 -1.51 -8.00
C LYS A 74 5.90 -1.92 -8.84
N ARG A 75 4.78 -1.25 -8.62
CA ARG A 75 3.57 -1.38 -9.43
C ARG A 75 3.59 -0.32 -10.52
N GLU A 76 3.90 -0.73 -11.73
CA GLU A 76 3.93 0.13 -12.92
C GLU A 76 2.62 0.06 -13.72
N ASN A 77 2.51 0.86 -14.78
CA ASN A 77 1.42 0.83 -15.76
C ASN A 77 0.02 1.22 -15.27
N TYR A 78 -0.09 1.87 -14.11
CA TYR A 78 -1.36 2.43 -13.65
C TYR A 78 -1.77 3.65 -14.50
N LYS A 79 -3.01 3.66 -15.01
CA LYS A 79 -3.54 4.81 -15.75
C LYS A 79 -4.01 5.88 -14.77
N VAL A 80 -3.52 7.12 -14.93
CA VAL A 80 -3.84 8.28 -14.07
C VAL A 80 -5.34 8.43 -13.82
N MET A 81 -6.16 8.25 -14.86
CA MET A 81 -7.60 8.19 -14.69
C MET A 81 -8.00 6.77 -14.30
N TRP A 82 -8.48 6.61 -13.06
CA TRP A 82 -8.72 5.30 -12.47
C TRP A 82 -9.70 4.42 -13.28
N TRP A 83 -10.67 5.02 -13.98
CA TRP A 83 -11.65 4.33 -14.83
C TRP A 83 -11.06 3.76 -16.14
N HIS A 84 -9.79 4.04 -16.45
CA HIS A 84 -9.07 3.41 -17.55
C HIS A 84 -8.27 2.17 -17.11
N ASN A 85 -8.37 1.76 -15.84
CA ASN A 85 -7.74 0.53 -15.33
C ASN A 85 -8.74 -0.64 -15.35
N ASP A 86 -8.26 -1.84 -15.04
CA ASP A 86 -9.03 -3.12 -15.03
C ASP A 86 -10.07 -3.26 -13.90
N TYR A 87 -10.23 -2.24 -13.05
CA TYR A 87 -11.09 -2.22 -11.85
C TYR A 87 -10.75 -3.28 -10.77
N GLY A 88 -9.81 -4.19 -11.04
CA GLY A 88 -9.26 -5.11 -10.06
C GLY A 88 -8.48 -4.33 -9.02
N PHE A 89 -7.64 -3.39 -9.46
CA PHE A 89 -6.74 -2.61 -8.60
C PHE A 89 -5.83 -3.46 -7.72
N GLU A 90 -5.67 -4.72 -8.10
CA GLU A 90 -4.89 -5.67 -7.35
C GLU A 90 -3.41 -5.47 -7.64
N TRP A 91 -2.62 -5.89 -6.67
CA TRP A 91 -1.18 -5.98 -6.81
C TRP A 91 -0.66 -7.08 -5.91
N ASP A 92 0.02 -8.04 -6.52
CA ASP A 92 0.73 -9.09 -5.82
C ASP A 92 2.22 -8.74 -5.72
N VAL A 93 2.80 -8.91 -4.54
CA VAL A 93 4.19 -8.61 -4.25
C VAL A 93 4.88 -9.86 -3.74
N ASP A 94 5.73 -10.45 -4.57
CA ASP A 94 6.77 -11.37 -4.12
C ASP A 94 7.71 -10.62 -3.17
N THR A 95 7.93 -11.17 -1.98
CA THR A 95 8.77 -10.53 -0.95
C THR A 95 10.27 -10.72 -1.21
N ALA A 96 10.64 -11.51 -2.22
CA ALA A 96 12.02 -11.82 -2.60
C ALA A 96 12.87 -12.33 -1.41
N GLY A 97 12.24 -13.04 -0.47
CA GLY A 97 12.89 -13.55 0.75
C GLY A 97 13.38 -12.46 1.71
N LYS A 98 12.91 -11.20 1.58
CA LYS A 98 13.31 -10.09 2.43
C LYS A 98 12.65 -10.08 3.82
N LEU A 99 11.64 -10.91 4.00
CA LEU A 99 11.06 -11.18 5.32
C LEU A 99 11.99 -12.10 6.11
N LYS A 100 12.09 -11.86 7.41
CA LYS A 100 12.87 -12.66 8.36
C LYS A 100 12.00 -13.12 9.52
N ALA A 101 12.46 -14.16 10.22
CA ALA A 101 11.90 -14.47 11.53
C ALA A 101 12.06 -13.27 12.48
N GLY A 102 11.04 -13.03 13.29
CA GLY A 102 10.93 -11.90 14.19
C GLY A 102 10.30 -10.66 13.55
N LYS A 103 10.70 -9.49 14.03
CA LYS A 103 10.19 -8.19 13.59
C LYS A 103 10.60 -7.84 12.15
N ASN A 104 9.60 -7.48 11.34
CA ASN A 104 9.77 -6.91 10.01
C ASN A 104 9.08 -5.55 9.91
N VAL A 105 9.67 -4.63 9.15
CA VAL A 105 9.05 -3.35 8.79
C VAL A 105 8.64 -3.38 7.33
N ILE A 106 7.36 -3.14 7.07
CA ILE A 106 6.81 -3.05 5.71
C ILE A 106 6.39 -1.60 5.49
N ILE A 107 6.86 -1.02 4.37
CA ILE A 107 6.51 0.33 3.95
C ILE A 107 5.89 0.27 2.55
N VAL A 108 4.83 1.04 2.34
CA VAL A 108 4.23 1.24 1.02
C VAL A 108 4.19 2.72 0.70
N ARG A 109 4.68 3.09 -0.47
CA ARG A 109 4.61 4.44 -1.01
C ARG A 109 3.66 4.45 -2.20
N CYS A 110 2.58 5.21 -2.14
CA CYS A 110 1.62 5.39 -3.22
C CYS A 110 1.71 6.84 -3.74
N ILE A 111 1.90 7.01 -5.04
CA ILE A 111 1.96 8.34 -5.68
C ILE A 111 0.57 8.66 -6.21
N ASN A 112 -0.15 9.62 -5.62
CA ASN A 112 -1.47 10.03 -6.08
C ASN A 112 -1.41 11.27 -6.98
N PRO A 113 -1.59 11.13 -8.31
CA PRO A 113 -1.47 12.25 -9.23
C PRO A 113 -2.71 13.15 -9.27
N HIS A 114 -3.91 12.65 -8.94
CA HIS A 114 -5.14 13.42 -9.15
C HIS A 114 -6.32 13.04 -8.25
N HIS A 115 -6.93 11.86 -8.47
CA HIS A 115 -8.20 11.46 -7.85
C HIS A 115 -7.98 10.67 -6.54
N PHE A 116 -8.39 9.40 -6.55
CA PHE A 116 -8.30 8.54 -5.38
C PHE A 116 -6.89 8.02 -5.20
N GLY A 117 -6.44 7.99 -3.95
CA GLY A 117 -5.12 7.55 -3.58
C GLY A 117 -5.16 6.53 -2.46
N GLY A 118 -4.14 5.68 -2.45
CA GLY A 118 -3.85 4.81 -1.33
C GLY A 118 -4.55 3.46 -1.36
N ILE A 119 -4.47 2.78 -0.21
CA ILE A 119 -4.98 1.43 0.00
C ILE A 119 -6.45 1.50 0.42
N PHE A 120 -7.31 0.74 -0.27
CA PHE A 120 -8.75 0.73 -0.01
C PHE A 120 -9.34 -0.68 0.13
N ARG A 121 -8.55 -1.73 -0.07
CA ARG A 121 -8.87 -3.09 0.38
C ARG A 121 -7.70 -3.63 1.21
N ARG A 122 -8.02 -4.25 2.34
CA ARG A 122 -7.04 -4.62 3.39
C ARG A 122 -5.97 -5.56 2.81
N PRO A 123 -4.68 -5.19 2.85
CA PRO A 123 -3.59 -6.08 2.45
C PRO A 123 -3.38 -7.22 3.45
N PHE A 124 -2.80 -8.31 2.98
CA PHE A 124 -2.47 -9.46 3.83
C PHE A 124 -1.23 -10.20 3.30
N LEU A 125 -0.54 -10.87 4.22
CA LEU A 125 0.51 -11.83 3.89
C LEU A 125 -0.12 -13.19 3.59
N TYR A 126 0.40 -13.88 2.58
CA TYR A 126 -0.01 -15.24 2.27
C TYR A 126 1.17 -16.02 1.67
N LYS A 127 1.10 -17.35 1.67
CA LYS A 127 2.00 -18.19 0.90
C LYS A 127 1.27 -18.68 -0.34
N PRO A 128 1.79 -18.46 -1.55
CA PRO A 128 1.25 -19.12 -2.73
C PRO A 128 1.46 -20.63 -2.59
N VAL A 129 0.40 -21.41 -2.78
CA VAL A 129 0.50 -22.82 -3.11
C VAL A 129 0.57 -22.88 -4.64
N GLY A 130 1.54 -23.58 -5.21
CA GLY A 130 1.68 -23.66 -6.67
C GLY A 130 0.36 -24.12 -7.31
N GLU A 131 0.05 -23.58 -8.49
CA GLU A 131 -0.82 -24.29 -9.42
C GLU A 131 -0.01 -25.50 -9.91
N GLU A 132 -0.44 -26.71 -9.56
CA GLU A 132 0.06 -27.96 -10.17
C GLU A 132 -0.11 -27.93 -11.70
#